data_AF-A0A164DPV1-F1
#
_entry.id   AF-A0A164DPV1-F1
#
_cell.length_a   1.000
_cell.length_b   1.000
_cell.length_c   1.000
_cell.angle_alpha   90.00
_cell.angle_beta   90.00
_cell.angle_gamma   90.00
#
_symmetry.space_group_name_H-M   'P 1'
#
loop_
_entity.id
_entity.type
_entity.pdbx_description
1 polymer ?
#
loop_
_entity_poly.entity_id
_entity_poly.type
_entity_poly.pdbx_seq_one_letter_code
_entity_poly.pdbx_strand_id
1 'polypeptide(L)'
;LSKLLNDFHDLFASKDSELGNTNLIKHTIDTQGRGPIRQRPYRVTNNQRKLLEDKVQEMLQANVIRYSQSPWASPVVLGLAVK
;
A
#
# COMPACT_ATOMS: atom_id res chain seq x y z
N LEU A 1 -13.48 0.58 -31.61
CA LEU A 1 -13.21 0.57 -30.16
C LEU A 1 -11.99 -0.29 -29.81
N SER A 2 -11.89 -1.53 -30.30
CA SER A 2 -10.75 -2.44 -30.04
C SER A 2 -9.37 -1.84 -30.37
N LYS A 3 -9.24 -1.16 -31.52
CA LYS A 3 -8.00 -0.49 -31.91
C LYS A 3 -7.53 0.55 -30.88
N LEU A 4 -8.44 1.40 -30.41
CA LEU A 4 -8.15 2.44 -29.43
C LEU A 4 -7.71 1.86 -28.09
N LEU A 5 -8.39 0.81 -27.61
CA LEU A 5 -8.01 0.16 -26.35
C LEU A 5 -6.65 -0.52 -26.42
N ASN A 6 -6.28 -1.07 -27.59
CA ASN A 6 -4.95 -1.65 -27.80
C ASN A 6 -3.87 -0.57 -27.90
N ASP A 7 -4.15 0.55 -28.56
CA ASP A 7 -3.21 1.66 -28.72
C ASP A 7 -2.86 2.35 -27.38
N PHE A 8 -3.74 2.25 -26.39
CA PHE A 8 -3.61 2.84 -25.05
C PHE A 8 -3.64 1.81 -23.92
N HIS A 9 -3.31 0.54 -24.21
CA HIS A 9 -3.39 -0.53 -23.21
C HIS A 9 -2.49 -0.26 -22.01
N ASP A 10 -1.36 0.42 -22.22
CA ASP A 10 -0.39 0.83 -21.20
C ASP A 10 -0.94 1.89 -20.22
N LEU A 11 -2.02 2.60 -20.58
CA LEU A 11 -2.68 3.55 -19.68
C LEU A 11 -3.51 2.86 -18.58
N PHE A 12 -3.78 1.56 -18.72
CA PHE A 12 -4.59 0.80 -17.77
C PHE A 12 -3.71 -0.16 -16.97
N ALA A 13 -3.68 0.03 -15.65
CA ALA A 13 -3.12 -0.96 -14.75
C ALA A 13 -4.14 -2.10 -14.54
N SER A 14 -3.78 -3.30 -14.97
CA SER A 14 -4.51 -4.54 -14.67
C SER A 14 -4.01 -5.21 -13.38
N LYS A 15 -2.81 -4.84 -12.93
CA LYS A 15 -2.18 -5.33 -11.69
C LYS A 15 -1.59 -4.17 -10.91
N ASP A 16 -1.51 -4.32 -9.58
CA ASP A 16 -0.92 -3.30 -8.71
C ASP A 16 0.56 -3.01 -9.05
N SER A 17 1.29 -3.98 -9.60
CA SER A 17 2.68 -3.82 -10.06
C SER A 17 2.82 -2.86 -11.25
N GLU A 18 1.73 -2.59 -11.97
CA GLU A 18 1.70 -1.67 -13.13
C GLU A 18 1.38 -0.23 -12.70
N LEU A 19 1.04 -0.02 -11.42
CA LEU A 19 0.85 1.32 -10.88
C LEU A 19 2.18 2.08 -10.88
N GLY A 20 2.24 3.15 -11.66
CA GLY A 20 3.38 4.07 -11.68
C GLY A 20 3.43 4.99 -10.47
N ASN A 21 4.59 5.61 -10.24
CA ASN A 21 4.74 6.75 -9.34
C ASN A 21 5.31 7.96 -10.10
N THR A 22 5.22 9.14 -9.50
CA THR A 22 5.83 10.35 -10.07
C THR A 22 6.63 11.09 -9.01
N ASN A 23 7.78 11.61 -9.42
CA ASN A 23 8.63 12.46 -8.57
C ASN A 23 8.34 13.96 -8.77
N LEU A 24 7.37 14.32 -9.62
CA LEU A 24 7.06 15.71 -9.96
C LEU A 24 6.50 16.50 -8.77
N ILE A 25 5.70 15.84 -7.92
CA ILE A 25 5.07 16.46 -6.76
C ILE A 25 5.26 15.55 -5.55
N LYS A 26 5.62 16.14 -4.41
CA LYS A 26 5.64 15.46 -3.11
C LYS A 26 4.54 16.07 -2.24
N HIS A 27 3.66 15.22 -1.71
CA HIS A 27 2.62 15.66 -0.79
C HIS A 27 3.18 15.79 0.63
N THR A 28 2.82 16.88 1.31
CA THR A 28 3.13 17.13 2.73
C THR A 28 1.84 17.19 3.51
N ILE A 29 1.76 16.42 4.60
CA ILE A 29 0.61 16.40 5.50
C ILE A 29 0.91 17.33 6.68
N ASP A 30 0.09 18.37 6.86
CA ASP A 30 0.17 19.24 8.02
C ASP A 30 -0.53 18.59 9.22
N THR A 31 0.22 18.28 10.28
CA THR A 31 -0.30 17.68 11.50
C THR A 31 -0.83 18.69 12.51
N GLN A 32 -0.80 20.00 12.20
CA GLN A 32 -1.26 21.09 13.07
C GLN A 32 -0.61 21.05 14.47
N GLY A 33 0.69 20.73 14.52
CA GLY A 33 1.43 20.62 15.78
C GLY A 33 1.13 19.37 16.61
N ARG A 34 0.27 18.46 16.14
CA ARG A 34 0.05 17.17 16.83
C ARG A 34 1.27 16.26 16.63
N GLY A 35 1.79 15.76 17.76
CA GLY A 35 2.89 14.81 17.79
C GLY A 35 2.50 13.39 17.39
N PRO A 36 3.48 12.47 17.29
CA PRO A 36 3.29 11.12 16.81
C PRO A 36 2.37 10.28 17.69
N ILE A 37 1.49 9.50 17.03
CA ILE A 37 0.68 8.45 17.67
C ILE A 37 1.30 7.09 17.33
N ARG A 38 1.61 6.30 18.36
CA ARG A 38 2.17 4.96 18.23
C ARG A 38 1.23 3.93 18.85
N GLN A 39 0.57 3.16 18.00
CA GLN A 39 -0.31 2.07 18.42
C GLN A 39 0.38 0.72 18.25
N ARG A 40 0.03 -0.23 19.13
CA ARG A 40 0.54 -1.60 19.08
C ARG A 40 -0.13 -2.38 17.95
N PRO A 41 0.59 -3.21 17.17
CA PRO A 41 0.00 -4.12 16.21
C PRO A 41 -1.02 -5.07 16.87
N TYR A 42 -2.10 -5.41 16.16
CA TYR A 42 -3.06 -6.39 16.62
C TYR A 42 -2.47 -7.82 16.57
N ARG A 43 -2.99 -8.69 17.45
CA ARG A 43 -2.66 -10.12 17.38
C ARG A 43 -3.32 -10.73 16.14
N VAL A 44 -2.56 -11.51 15.40
CA VAL A 44 -3.00 -12.25 14.22
C VAL A 44 -2.65 -13.72 14.36
N THR A 45 -3.46 -14.59 13.77
CA THR A 45 -3.16 -16.03 13.68
C THR A 45 -1.99 -16.27 12.72
N ASN A 46 -1.41 -17.47 12.74
CA ASN A 46 -0.28 -17.80 11.86
C ASN A 46 -0.65 -17.71 10.37
N ASN A 47 -1.86 -18.14 9.99
CA ASN A 47 -2.35 -18.06 8.61
C ASN A 47 -2.49 -16.60 8.16
N GLN A 48 -3.02 -15.74 9.04
CA GLN A 48 -3.14 -14.31 8.79
C GLN A 48 -1.78 -13.61 8.71
N ARG A 49 -0.81 -14.03 9.53
CA ARG A 49 0.56 -13.51 9.47
C ARG A 49 1.20 -13.79 8.11
N LYS A 50 1.09 -15.03 7.62
CA LYS A 50 1.62 -15.39 6.30
C LYS A 50 1.00 -14.55 5.18
N LEU A 51 -0.33 -14.42 5.19
CA LEU A 51 -1.04 -13.56 4.24
C LEU A 51 -0.55 -12.11 4.28
N LEU A 52 -0.35 -11.57 5.49
CA LEU A 52 0.15 -10.21 5.67
C LEU A 52 1.59 -10.05 5.13
N GLU A 53 2.47 -11.01 5.43
CA GLU A 53 3.85 -11.01 4.96
C GLU A 53 3.92 -11.08 3.42
N ASP A 54 3.13 -11.96 2.80
CA ASP A 54 3.06 -12.08 1.34
C ASP A 54 2.60 -10.76 0.70
N LYS A 55 1.57 -10.11 1.29
CA LYS A 55 1.08 -8.80 0.81
C LYS A 55 2.08 -7.67 1.01
N VAL A 56 2.81 -7.64 2.12
CA VAL A 56 3.89 -6.67 2.33
C VAL A 56 4.99 -6.85 1.28
N GLN A 57 5.36 -8.10 0.96
CA GLN A 57 6.36 -8.37 -0.09
C GLN A 57 5.89 -7.91 -1.47
N GLU A 58 4.63 -8.18 -1.84
CA GLU A 58 4.04 -7.71 -3.09
C GLU A 58 4.12 -6.18 -3.22
N MET A 59 3.72 -5.45 -2.18
CA MET A 59 3.76 -3.98 -2.17
C MET A 59 5.18 -3.41 -2.17
N LEU A 60 6.13 -4.10 -1.53
CA LEU A 60 7.56 -3.74 -1.57
C LEU A 60 8.12 -3.91 -2.99
N GLN A 61 7.81 -5.02 -3.66
CA GLN A 61 8.24 -5.28 -5.04
C GLN A 61 7.63 -4.27 -6.03
N ALA A 62 6.39 -3.85 -5.79
CA ALA A 62 5.72 -2.81 -6.56
C ALA A 62 6.23 -1.38 -6.25
N ASN A 63 7.18 -1.20 -5.32
CA ASN A 63 7.70 0.10 -4.87
C ASN A 63 6.63 1.07 -4.33
N VAL A 64 5.50 0.55 -3.84
CA VAL A 64 4.41 1.34 -3.24
C VAL A 64 4.72 1.68 -1.77
N ILE A 65 5.44 0.79 -1.08
CA ILE A 65 5.89 0.99 0.32
C ILE A 65 7.40 0.82 0.46
N ARG A 66 7.94 1.24 1.60
CA ARG A 66 9.35 1.06 1.97
C ARG A 66 9.51 0.84 3.46
N TYR A 67 10.61 0.24 3.87
CA TYR A 67 11.00 0.19 5.27
C TYR A 67 11.25 1.59 5.84
N SER A 68 10.89 1.81 7.10
CA SER A 68 11.14 3.06 7.80
C SER A 68 11.26 2.85 9.30
N GLN A 69 11.93 3.78 9.98
CA GLN A 69 11.94 3.90 11.43
C GLN A 69 11.16 5.16 11.80
N SER A 70 9.84 4.99 12.02
CA SER A 70 8.92 6.11 12.27
C SER A 70 8.48 6.12 13.74
N PRO A 71 8.36 7.30 14.38
CA PRO A 71 7.68 7.41 15.67
C PRO A 71 6.17 7.20 15.56
N TRP A 72 5.61 7.27 14.34
CA TRP A 72 4.20 6.99 14.04
C TRP A 72 4.01 5.50 13.73
N ALA A 73 2.97 4.89 14.31
CA ALA A 73 2.57 3.52 13.97
C ALA A 73 1.07 3.32 14.14
N SER A 74 0.43 2.71 13.14
CA SER A 74 -0.97 2.29 13.16
C SER A 74 -1.04 0.77 12.93
N PRO A 75 -1.90 0.03 13.64
CA PRO A 75 -2.04 -1.41 13.43
C PRO A 75 -2.69 -1.71 12.07
N VAL A 76 -2.27 -2.81 11.45
CA VAL A 76 -2.92 -3.33 10.23
C VAL A 76 -4.18 -4.12 10.62
N VAL A 77 -5.25 -3.94 9.86
CA VAL A 77 -6.50 -4.68 10.00
C VAL A 77 -6.71 -5.55 8.77
N LEU A 78 -6.96 -6.84 8.98
CA LEU A 78 -7.36 -7.75 7.91
C LEU A 78 -8.89 -7.75 7.83
N GLY A 79 -9.43 -7.16 6.76
CA GLY A 79 -10.86 -7.23 6.47
C GLY A 79 -11.24 -8.63 5.99
N LEU A 80 -12.10 -9.32 6.72
CA LEU A 80 -12.74 -10.54 6.21
C LEU A 80 -13.89 -10.09 5.31
N ALA A 81 -13.74 -10.28 4.00
CA ALA A 81 -14.88 -10.17 3.10
C ALA A 81 -15.83 -11.34 3.39
N VAL A 82 -16.92 -11.06 4.11
CA VAL A 82 -18.05 -11.98 4.18
C VAL A 82 -18.70 -11.92 2.80
N LYS A 83 -18.59 -13.00 2.04
CA LYS A 83 -19.31 -13.16 0.77
C LYS A 83 -20.81 -13.18 1.01
#